data_AF-A0A438J1F0-F1
#
_entry.id   AF-A0A438J1F0-F1
#
_cell.length_a   1.000
_cell.length_b   1.000
_cell.length_c   1.000
_cell.angle_alpha   90.00
_cell.angle_beta   90.00
_cell.angle_gamma   90.00
#
_symmetry.space_group_name_H-M   'P 1'
#
loop_
_entity.id
_entity.type
_entity.pdbx_description
1 polymer ?
#
loop_
_entity_poly.entity_id
_entity_poly.type
_entity_poly.pdbx_seq_one_letter_code
_entity_poly.pdbx_strand_id
1 'polypeptide(L)'
;MQIFTVQGSNLDSNAKMWRLVADLMNDLGMLMDLVSPLFPSAFVFIVCLGSLSRSFTGVASGATRAALTQHFALQNNAADISAKEGSQETVATMVGMAFGMLLARITMGHSVAIWFSFLSLTMFHMYGKVCFNF
;
A
#
# COMPACT_ATOMS: atom_id res chain seq x y z
N MET A 1 2.84 -34.00 -8.19
CA MET A 1 2.94 -33.19 -6.96
C MET A 1 4.11 -32.19 -6.97
N GLN A 2 5.24 -32.48 -7.62
CA GLN A 2 6.42 -31.59 -7.69
C GLN A 2 6.24 -30.33 -8.60
N ILE A 3 5.30 -30.34 -9.55
CA ILE A 3 5.08 -29.20 -10.47
C ILE A 3 4.31 -28.06 -9.78
N PHE A 4 3.37 -28.40 -8.87
CA PHE A 4 2.52 -27.43 -8.20
C PHE A 4 3.31 -26.57 -7.18
N THR A 5 4.36 -27.14 -6.57
CA THR A 5 5.19 -26.44 -5.58
C THR A 5 6.15 -25.43 -6.21
N VAL A 6 6.69 -25.71 -7.41
CA VAL A 6 7.63 -24.81 -8.11
C VAL A 6 6.90 -23.62 -8.74
N GLN A 7 5.68 -23.83 -9.24
CA GLN A 7 4.83 -22.74 -9.71
C GLN A 7 4.30 -21.90 -8.53
N GLY A 8 3.91 -22.53 -7.42
CA GLY A 8 3.52 -21.82 -6.21
C GLY A 8 4.63 -20.94 -5.63
N SER A 9 5.88 -21.42 -5.57
CA SER A 9 7.00 -20.62 -5.05
C SER A 9 7.38 -19.43 -5.93
N ASN A 10 7.34 -19.58 -7.25
CA ASN A 10 7.58 -18.48 -8.18
C ASN A 10 6.45 -17.44 -8.13
N LEU A 11 5.20 -17.86 -8.02
CA LEU A 11 4.05 -16.95 -7.93
C LEU A 11 4.06 -16.17 -6.62
N ASP A 12 4.36 -16.82 -5.50
CA ASP A 12 4.50 -16.17 -4.20
C ASP A 12 5.62 -15.13 -4.23
N SER A 13 6.79 -15.47 -4.78
CA SER A 13 7.91 -14.54 -4.96
C SER A 13 7.56 -13.33 -5.84
N ASN A 14 6.90 -13.56 -6.98
CA ASN A 14 6.46 -12.47 -7.86
C ASN A 14 5.40 -11.59 -7.18
N ALA A 15 4.41 -12.18 -6.52
CA ALA A 15 3.37 -11.44 -5.80
C ALA A 15 3.94 -10.58 -4.67
N LYS A 16 4.96 -11.08 -3.96
CA LYS A 16 5.73 -10.34 -2.96
C LYS A 16 6.46 -9.15 -3.56
N MET A 17 7.17 -9.36 -4.67
CA MET A 17 7.88 -8.28 -5.39
C MET A 17 6.92 -7.20 -5.89
N TRP A 18 5.80 -7.60 -6.52
CA TRP A 18 4.80 -6.65 -7.02
C TRP A 18 4.11 -5.87 -5.90
N ARG A 19 3.88 -6.49 -4.73
CA ARG A 19 3.44 -5.75 -3.54
C ARG A 19 4.48 -4.74 -3.08
N LEU A 20 5.75 -5.12 -2.98
CA LEU A 20 6.82 -4.21 -2.58
C LEU A 20 6.93 -3.00 -3.53
N VAL A 21 6.82 -3.23 -4.84
CA VAL A 21 6.82 -2.15 -5.85
C VAL A 21 5.59 -1.26 -5.70
N ALA A 22 4.40 -1.84 -5.51
CA ALA A 22 3.17 -1.09 -5.29
C ALA A 22 3.29 -0.19 -4.05
N ASP A 23 3.85 -0.72 -2.96
CA ASP A 23 4.05 0.01 -1.72
C ASP A 23 5.06 1.15 -1.84
N LEU A 24 6.17 0.91 -2.56
CA LEU A 24 7.14 1.97 -2.88
C LEU A 24 6.49 3.11 -3.68
N MET A 25 5.67 2.79 -4.68
CA MET A 25 4.93 3.78 -5.46
C MET A 25 3.91 4.54 -4.60
N ASN A 26 3.30 3.88 -3.60
CA ASN A 26 2.38 4.52 -2.67
C ASN A 26 3.11 5.55 -1.80
N ASP A 27 4.25 5.16 -1.24
CA ASP A 27 5.08 6.02 -0.39
C ASP A 27 5.63 7.22 -1.17
N LEU A 28 6.03 7.02 -2.43
CA LEU A 28 6.39 8.12 -3.34
C LEU A 28 5.21 9.08 -3.59
N GLY A 29 4.00 8.55 -3.76
CA GLY A 29 2.81 9.37 -3.93
C GLY A 29 2.51 10.23 -2.70
N MET A 30 2.62 9.66 -1.50
CA MET A 30 2.45 10.41 -0.25
C MET A 30 3.58 11.43 -0.01
N LEU A 31 4.82 11.10 -0.40
CA LEU A 31 5.95 12.04 -0.36
C LEU A 31 5.68 13.24 -1.27
N MET A 32 5.17 13.00 -2.49
CA MET A 32 4.80 14.06 -3.42
C MET A 32 3.70 14.97 -2.84
N ASP A 33 2.68 14.40 -2.20
CA ASP A 33 1.64 15.18 -1.52
C ASP A 33 2.25 16.04 -0.39
N LEU A 34 3.19 15.49 0.38
CA LEU A 34 3.86 16.20 1.49
C LEU A 34 4.80 17.32 1.00
N VAL A 35 5.47 17.13 -0.14
CA VAL A 35 6.38 18.11 -0.76
C VAL A 35 5.62 19.16 -1.58
N SER A 36 4.42 18.85 -2.06
CA SER A 36 3.63 19.75 -2.92
C SER A 36 3.47 21.18 -2.38
N PRO A 37 3.27 21.44 -1.07
CA PRO A 37 3.11 22.80 -0.56
C PRO A 37 4.41 23.62 -0.59
N LEU A 38 5.58 22.97 -0.72
CA LEU A 38 6.88 23.64 -0.82
C LEU A 38 7.11 24.25 -2.21
N PHE A 39 6.37 23.81 -3.23
CA PHE A 39 6.49 24.28 -4.61
C PHE A 39 5.15 24.77 -5.18
N PRO A 40 4.64 25.93 -4.76
CA PRO A 40 3.32 26.43 -5.16
C PRO A 40 3.13 26.55 -6.69
N SER A 41 4.19 26.86 -7.42
CA SER A 41 4.17 26.99 -8.89
C SER A 41 4.01 25.65 -9.63
N ALA A 42 4.43 24.54 -9.02
CA ALA A 42 4.35 23.20 -9.58
C ALA A 42 3.35 22.30 -8.81
N PHE A 43 2.59 22.86 -7.88
CA PHE A 43 1.70 22.14 -6.96
C PHE A 43 0.81 21.13 -7.69
N VAL A 44 0.07 21.59 -8.70
CA VAL A 44 -0.87 20.75 -9.46
C VAL A 44 -0.13 19.60 -10.14
N PHE A 45 1.03 19.87 -10.73
CA PHE A 45 1.82 18.86 -11.41
C PHE A 45 2.34 17.77 -10.44
N ILE A 46 2.84 18.18 -9.26
CA ILE A 46 3.34 17.27 -8.23
C ILE A 46 2.21 16.40 -7.69
N VAL A 47 1.05 16.98 -7.36
CA VAL A 47 -0.11 16.24 -6.86
C VAL A 47 -0.67 15.29 -7.93
N CYS A 48 -0.67 15.70 -9.20
CA CYS A 48 -1.04 14.81 -10.30
C CYS A 48 -0.10 13.60 -10.41
N LEU A 49 1.22 13.81 -10.35
CA LEU A 49 2.19 12.71 -10.32
C LEU A 49 1.98 11.79 -9.10
N GLY A 50 1.73 12.37 -7.92
CA GLY A 50 1.43 11.59 -6.72
C GLY A 50 0.15 10.77 -6.84
N SER A 51 -0.87 11.31 -7.50
CA SER A 51 -2.14 10.63 -7.79
C SER A 51 -1.97 9.49 -8.80
N LEU A 52 -1.15 9.68 -9.84
CA LEU A 52 -0.79 8.63 -10.80
C LEU A 52 -0.05 7.48 -10.11
N SER A 53 0.90 7.81 -9.24
CA SER A 53 1.67 6.83 -8.47
C SER A 53 0.77 5.94 -7.60
N ARG A 54 -0.14 6.55 -6.83
CA ARG A 54 -1.10 5.80 -6.00
C ARG A 54 -2.12 5.02 -6.82
N SER A 55 -2.53 5.53 -7.99
CA SER A 55 -3.41 4.80 -8.90
C SER A 55 -2.72 3.51 -9.40
N PHE A 56 -1.43 3.60 -9.74
CA PHE A 56 -0.63 2.44 -10.11
C PHE A 56 -0.53 1.43 -8.97
N THR A 57 -0.26 1.88 -7.73
CA THR A 57 -0.30 1.03 -6.53
C THR A 57 -1.61 0.28 -6.41
N GLY A 58 -2.74 0.98 -6.53
CA GLY A 58 -4.07 0.38 -6.41
C GLY A 58 -4.29 -0.74 -7.42
N VAL A 59 -3.89 -0.52 -8.67
CA VAL A 59 -3.98 -1.54 -9.74
C VAL A 59 -3.04 -2.71 -9.48
N ALA A 60 -1.76 -2.47 -9.16
CA ALA A 60 -0.77 -3.52 -8.94
C ALA A 60 -1.14 -4.39 -7.71
N SER A 61 -1.56 -3.75 -6.61
CA SER A 61 -2.02 -4.42 -5.39
C SER A 61 -3.32 -5.20 -5.64
N GLY A 62 -4.28 -4.61 -6.35
CA GLY A 62 -5.54 -5.24 -6.71
C GLY A 62 -5.35 -6.47 -7.62
N ALA A 63 -4.52 -6.34 -8.65
CA ALA A 63 -4.19 -7.44 -9.57
C ALA A 63 -3.47 -8.59 -8.85
N THR A 64 -2.48 -8.27 -8.02
CA THR A 64 -1.75 -9.28 -7.21
C THR A 64 -2.71 -10.01 -6.27
N ARG A 65 -3.61 -9.27 -5.63
CA ARG A 65 -4.62 -9.86 -4.73
C ARG A 65 -5.59 -10.75 -5.49
N ALA A 66 -6.13 -10.30 -6.61
CA ALA A 66 -7.04 -11.10 -7.42
C ALA A 66 -6.38 -12.40 -7.91
N ALA A 67 -5.11 -12.34 -8.33
CA ALA A 67 -4.34 -13.51 -8.72
C ALA A 67 -4.14 -14.49 -7.55
N LEU A 68 -3.83 -14.00 -6.35
CA LEU A 68 -3.70 -14.83 -5.15
C LEU A 68 -5.03 -15.44 -4.70
N THR A 69 -6.12 -14.66 -4.71
CA THR A 69 -7.45 -15.18 -4.37
C THR A 69 -7.88 -16.28 -5.35
N GLN A 70 -7.63 -16.11 -6.64
CA GLN A 70 -7.88 -17.16 -7.64
C GLN A 70 -7.00 -18.39 -7.41
N HIS A 71 -5.74 -18.20 -7.03
CA HIS A 71 -4.81 -19.31 -6.76
C HIS A 71 -5.19 -20.13 -5.52
N PHE A 72 -5.66 -19.47 -4.46
CA PHE A 72 -6.05 -20.13 -3.19
C PHE A 72 -7.52 -20.50 -3.12
N ALA A 73 -8.33 -20.12 -4.10
CA ALA A 73 -9.73 -20.52 -4.16
C ALA A 73 -9.86 -22.04 -4.31
N LEU A 74 -10.65 -22.65 -3.44
CA LEU A 74 -11.01 -24.05 -3.47
C LEU A 74 -12.53 -24.13 -3.74
N GLN A 75 -12.92 -24.74 -4.86
CA GLN A 75 -14.32 -24.96 -5.23
C GLN A 75 -15.19 -23.70 -5.32
N ASN A 76 -14.90 -22.80 -6.30
CA ASN A 76 -15.69 -21.60 -6.60
C ASN A 76 -15.88 -20.59 -5.43
N ASN A 77 -15.15 -20.73 -4.33
CA ASN A 77 -15.23 -19.83 -3.18
C ASN A 77 -14.43 -18.52 -3.32
N ALA A 78 -13.86 -18.24 -4.50
CA ALA A 78 -13.06 -17.03 -4.74
C ALA A 78 -13.83 -15.75 -4.39
N ALA A 79 -15.12 -15.69 -4.72
CA ALA A 79 -15.98 -14.54 -4.44
C ALA A 79 -16.19 -14.33 -2.93
N ASP A 80 -16.35 -15.41 -2.16
CA ASP A 80 -16.52 -15.33 -0.69
C ASP A 80 -15.23 -14.89 -0.01
N ILE A 81 -14.08 -15.40 -0.47
CA ILE A 81 -12.76 -14.95 0.00
C ILE A 81 -12.56 -13.46 -0.30
N SER A 82 -12.80 -13.02 -1.53
CA SER A 82 -12.69 -11.60 -1.90
C SER A 82 -13.65 -10.71 -1.10
N ALA A 83 -14.88 -11.16 -0.84
CA ALA A 83 -15.86 -10.40 -0.06
C ALA A 83 -15.43 -10.26 1.42
N LYS A 84 -14.91 -11.35 2.02
CA LYS A 84 -14.39 -11.35 3.38
C LYS A 84 -13.16 -10.47 3.52
N GLU A 85 -12.20 -10.58 2.60
CA GLU A 85 -10.99 -9.75 2.58
C GLU A 85 -11.34 -8.26 2.36
N GLY A 86 -12.24 -7.96 1.42
CA GLY A 86 -12.67 -6.58 1.16
C GLY A 86 -13.34 -5.93 2.38
N SER A 87 -14.12 -6.69 3.13
CA SER A 87 -14.71 -6.22 4.39
C SER A 87 -13.64 -5.91 5.45
N GLN A 88 -12.63 -6.79 5.59
CA GLN A 88 -11.51 -6.56 6.51
C GLN A 88 -10.68 -5.34 6.13
N GLU A 89 -10.38 -5.16 4.85
CA GLU A 89 -9.66 -3.98 4.35
C GLU A 89 -10.43 -2.70 4.60
N THR A 90 -11.76 -2.72 4.42
CA THR A 90 -12.61 -1.55 4.68
C THR A 90 -12.53 -1.15 6.16
N VAL A 91 -12.70 -2.10 7.08
CA VAL A 91 -12.61 -1.85 8.53
C VAL A 91 -11.22 -1.36 8.90
N ALA A 92 -10.17 -2.02 8.39
CA ALA A 92 -8.79 -1.62 8.66
C ALA A 92 -8.51 -0.20 8.15
N THR A 93 -8.98 0.14 6.95
CA THR A 93 -8.84 1.48 6.36
C THR A 93 -9.58 2.53 7.19
N MET A 94 -10.82 2.24 7.62
CA MET A 94 -11.60 3.18 8.45
C MET A 94 -10.91 3.47 9.79
N VAL A 95 -10.43 2.42 10.45
CA VAL A 95 -9.69 2.54 11.72
C VAL A 95 -8.37 3.30 11.50
N GLY A 96 -7.62 2.96 10.45
CA GLY A 96 -6.39 3.64 10.08
C GLY A 96 -6.59 5.12 9.78
N MET A 97 -7.64 5.48 9.04
CA MET A 97 -7.98 6.88 8.79
C MET A 97 -8.38 7.63 10.07
N ALA A 98 -9.14 7.00 10.98
CA ALA A 98 -9.47 7.62 12.26
C ALA A 98 -8.21 7.95 13.09
N PHE A 99 -7.28 7.00 13.20
CA PHE A 99 -5.99 7.22 13.87
C PHE A 99 -5.11 8.24 13.13
N GLY A 100 -5.05 8.18 11.80
CA GLY A 100 -4.29 9.11 10.97
C GLY A 100 -4.79 10.55 11.11
N MET A 101 -6.11 10.75 11.15
CA MET A 101 -6.70 12.06 11.42
C MET A 101 -6.35 12.55 12.82
N LEU A 102 -6.46 11.71 13.86
CA LEU A 102 -6.10 12.09 15.23
C LEU A 102 -4.62 12.52 15.30
N LEU A 103 -3.71 11.75 14.71
CA LEU A 103 -2.28 12.07 14.64
C LEU A 103 -2.03 13.37 13.87
N ALA A 104 -2.69 13.58 12.73
CA ALA A 104 -2.58 14.80 11.95
C ALA A 104 -3.02 16.02 12.78
N ARG A 105 -4.12 15.91 13.54
CA ARG A 105 -4.60 16.99 14.42
C ARG A 105 -3.62 17.34 15.52
N ILE A 106 -2.96 16.35 16.11
CA ILE A 106 -1.93 16.55 17.16
C ILE A 106 -0.66 17.21 16.59
N THR A 107 -0.29 16.86 15.36
CA THR A 107 0.95 17.33 14.70
C THR A 107 0.77 18.61 13.89
N MET A 108 -0.47 19.12 13.73
CA MET A 108 -0.73 20.39 13.04
C MET A 108 0.11 21.54 13.63
N GLY A 109 0.66 22.36 12.74
CA GLY A 109 1.49 23.52 13.10
C GLY A 109 2.96 23.20 13.39
N HIS A 110 3.33 21.92 13.49
CA HIS A 110 4.71 21.49 13.75
C HIS A 110 5.28 20.73 12.54
N SER A 111 5.87 21.45 11.57
CA SER A 111 6.44 20.83 10.35
C SER A 111 7.41 19.69 10.67
N VAL A 112 8.29 19.86 11.65
CA VAL A 112 9.25 18.80 12.05
C VAL A 112 8.52 17.55 12.56
N ALA A 113 7.43 17.72 13.32
CA ALA A 113 6.65 16.58 13.82
C ALA A 113 5.94 15.84 12.68
N ILE A 114 5.40 16.55 11.68
CA ILE A 114 4.77 15.94 10.49
C ILE A 114 5.80 15.11 9.71
N TRP A 115 6.97 15.69 9.42
CA TRP A 115 8.05 14.99 8.70
C TRP A 115 8.61 13.81 9.50
N PHE A 116 8.78 13.96 10.82
CA PHE A 116 9.23 12.88 11.69
C PHE A 116 8.21 11.74 11.77
N SER A 117 6.92 12.07 11.96
CA SER A 117 5.84 11.07 11.96
C SER A 117 5.74 10.36 10.62
N PHE A 118 5.81 11.08 9.50
CA PHE A 118 5.80 10.49 8.17
C PHE A 118 6.99 9.54 7.97
N LEU A 119 8.22 10.02 8.20
CA LEU A 119 9.43 9.22 8.01
C LEU A 119 9.46 8.00 8.94
N SER A 120 9.06 8.15 10.20
CA SER A 120 9.01 7.05 11.16
C SER A 120 7.98 5.98 10.75
N LEU A 121 6.78 6.39 10.34
CA LEU A 121 5.76 5.45 9.83
C LEU A 121 6.21 4.76 8.55
N THR A 122 6.76 5.51 7.58
CA THR A 122 7.25 4.95 6.31
C THR A 122 8.40 3.98 6.54
N MET A 123 9.34 4.30 7.43
CA MET A 123 10.45 3.41 7.78
C MET A 123 9.94 2.15 8.47
N PHE A 124 9.00 2.25 9.41
CA PHE A 124 8.41 1.09 10.07
C PHE A 124 7.62 0.22 9.07
N HIS A 125 6.83 0.85 8.19
CA HIS A 125 6.08 0.20 7.12
C HIS A 125 6.99 -0.60 6.18
N MET A 126 8.05 0.04 5.67
CA MET A 126 9.00 -0.59 4.75
C MET A 126 9.85 -1.64 5.45
N TYR A 127 10.30 -1.40 6.68
CA TYR A 127 11.06 -2.38 7.46
C TYR A 127 10.25 -3.64 7.75
N GLY A 128 9.01 -3.49 8.22
CA GLY A 128 8.12 -4.61 8.45
C GLY A 128 7.88 -5.42 7.17
N LYS A 129 7.71 -4.73 6.04
CA LYS A 129 7.52 -5.41 4.74
C LYS A 129 8.75 -6.13 4.24
N VAL A 130 9.92 -5.51 4.31
CA VAL A 130 11.18 -6.14 3.86
C VAL A 130 11.58 -7.29 4.79
N CYS A 131 11.46 -7.12 6.11
CA CYS A 131 11.86 -8.11 7.10
C CYS A 131 10.93 -9.34 7.15
N PHE A 132 9.66 -9.22 6.74
CA PHE A 132 8.74 -10.36 6.63
C PHE A 132 8.65 -10.95 5.21
N ASN A 133 9.15 -10.26 4.18
CA ASN A 133 9.16 -10.78 2.80
C ASN A 133 10.42 -11.59 2.44
N PHE A 134 11.54 -11.37 3.14
CA PHE A 134 12.78 -12.15 3.05
C PHE A 134 12.92 -13.09 4.24
#